data_AF-A0A7S4FX92-F1
#
_entry.id   AF-A0A7S4FX92-F1
#
_cell.length_a   1.000
_cell.length_b   1.000
_cell.length_c   1.000
_cell.angle_alpha   90.00
_cell.angle_beta   90.00
_cell.angle_gamma   90.00
#
_symmetry.space_group_name_H-M   'P 1'
#
loop_
_entity.id
_entity.type
_entity.pdbx_description
1 polymer ?
#
loop_
_entity_poly.entity_id
_entity_poly.type
_entity_poly.pdbx_seq_one_letter_code
_entity_poly.pdbx_strand_id
1 'polypeptide(L)'
;QEFQQFQQFQQQQQQQQSALYSSRPASHPPPAASTHPLTSPDSSPPDLPQQQPPVEAHAQDKAQQQQQQQEQLGLVAAAQKLQEIGHRYNLNYVHDQAAALDKTILEVNREQGFEFFCQSALNYAETKQMRDEYQQLKNSAKRAGSDLQEAVVQSRQYKKALESLNLSVSPDSTTEELAQLDVRKSDLLQRITDSQQRVETLSVEIRRLKRECEYHQLHLQKVEHLWRHDFDTWWSIVDMIANS
;
A
#
# COMPACT_ATOMS: atom_id res chain seq x y z
N GLN A 1 -19.01 18.95 21.21
CA GLN A 1 -19.21 20.42 21.24
C GLN A 1 -18.40 21.10 20.14
N GLU A 2 -17.09 20.87 20.05
CA GLU A 2 -16.21 21.45 19.02
C GLU A 2 -16.62 21.11 17.58
N PHE A 3 -17.08 19.88 17.33
CA PHE A 3 -17.60 19.49 16.00
C PHE A 3 -18.88 20.25 15.59
N GLN A 4 -19.71 20.66 16.55
CA GLN A 4 -20.92 21.45 16.30
C GLN A 4 -20.56 22.91 15.98
N GLN A 5 -19.52 23.46 16.63
CA GLN A 5 -18.98 24.78 16.28
C GLN A 5 -18.34 24.79 14.89
N PHE A 6 -17.67 23.70 14.48
CA PHE A 6 -17.08 23.60 13.15
C PHE A 6 -18.14 23.55 12.03
N GLN A 7 -19.26 22.83 12.23
CA GLN A 7 -20.38 22.85 11.27
C GLN A 7 -21.02 24.23 11.12
N GLN A 8 -21.20 24.99 12.22
CA GLN A 8 -21.72 26.36 12.16
C GLN A 8 -20.76 27.31 11.43
N PHE A 9 -19.44 27.16 11.63
CA PHE A 9 -18.44 27.96 10.94
C PHE A 9 -18.45 27.72 9.42
N GLN A 10 -18.64 26.46 8.98
CA GLN A 10 -18.69 26.13 7.56
C GLN A 10 -19.94 26.71 6.86
N GLN A 11 -21.11 26.70 7.52
CA GLN A 11 -22.31 27.35 6.98
C GLN A 11 -22.17 28.88 6.88
N GLN A 12 -21.48 29.51 7.83
CA GLN A 12 -21.30 30.96 7.82
C GLN A 12 -20.38 31.43 6.68
N GLN A 13 -19.38 30.63 6.30
CA GLN A 13 -18.51 30.93 5.15
C GLN A 13 -19.25 30.87 3.81
N GLN A 14 -20.21 29.94 3.68
CA GLN A 14 -20.97 29.77 2.44
C GLN A 14 -21.94 30.93 2.17
N GLN A 15 -22.49 31.56 3.22
CA GLN A 15 -23.36 32.73 3.09
C GLN A 15 -22.59 34.02 2.74
N GLN A 16 -21.32 34.15 3.14
CA GLN A 16 -20.52 35.31 2.74
C GLN A 16 -20.06 35.23 1.28
N GLN A 17 -19.81 34.03 0.74
CA GLN A 17 -19.49 33.88 -0.69
C GLN A 17 -20.70 34.16 -1.59
N SER A 18 -21.91 33.70 -1.22
CA SER A 18 -23.10 33.95 -2.05
C SER A 18 -23.51 35.44 -2.09
N ALA A 19 -23.20 36.22 -1.06
CA ALA A 19 -23.39 37.68 -1.04
C ALA A 19 -22.41 38.45 -1.95
N LEU A 20 -21.21 37.90 -2.18
CA LEU A 20 -20.20 38.51 -3.07
C LEU A 20 -20.50 38.28 -4.56
N TYR A 21 -21.28 37.26 -4.93
CA TYR A 21 -21.60 36.94 -6.33
C TYR A 21 -22.95 37.50 -6.82
N SER A 22 -23.83 37.98 -5.94
CA SER A 22 -25.15 38.55 -6.31
C SER A 22 -25.11 40.05 -6.69
N SER A 23 -23.94 40.70 -6.67
CA SER A 23 -23.75 42.13 -6.95
C SER A 23 -22.92 42.42 -8.21
N ARG A 24 -22.89 41.51 -9.20
CA ARG A 24 -22.38 41.80 -10.55
C ARG A 24 -23.52 42.32 -11.45
N PRO A 25 -23.42 43.52 -12.06
CA PRO A 25 -24.39 43.97 -13.05
C PRO A 25 -24.26 43.14 -14.34
N ALA A 26 -25.40 42.72 -14.87
CA ALA A 26 -25.51 41.98 -16.12
C ALA A 26 -24.98 42.80 -17.32
N SER A 27 -23.98 42.27 -18.00
CA SER A 27 -23.56 42.73 -19.32
C SER A 27 -24.57 42.27 -20.37
N HIS A 28 -25.23 43.23 -21.01
CA HIS A 28 -26.13 43.01 -22.15
C HIS A 28 -25.39 42.45 -23.39
N PRO A 29 -26.06 41.64 -24.24
CA PRO A 29 -25.50 41.08 -25.47
C PRO A 29 -25.51 42.09 -26.64
N PRO A 30 -24.77 41.84 -27.73
CA PRO A 30 -24.55 42.81 -28.80
C PRO A 30 -25.69 42.81 -29.84
N PRO A 31 -26.05 43.94 -30.47
CA PRO A 31 -26.78 43.93 -31.71
C PRO A 31 -25.83 44.07 -32.92
N ALA A 32 -26.12 43.25 -33.92
CA ALA A 32 -25.55 43.30 -35.26
C ALA A 32 -26.00 44.55 -36.03
N ALA A 33 -25.19 44.91 -37.01
CA ALA A 33 -25.33 46.07 -37.90
C ALA A 33 -26.63 46.08 -38.73
N SER A 34 -27.13 47.28 -39.06
CA SER A 34 -27.45 47.73 -40.44
C SER A 34 -28.15 49.10 -40.49
N THR A 35 -27.48 50.04 -41.18
CA THR A 35 -27.98 51.00 -42.20
C THR A 35 -29.25 51.84 -41.99
N HIS A 36 -29.05 53.17 -41.96
CA HIS A 36 -29.84 54.34 -42.46
C HIS A 36 -31.04 54.08 -43.40
N PRO A 37 -32.08 54.98 -43.53
CA PRO A 37 -31.92 56.43 -43.79
C PRO A 37 -32.99 57.43 -43.25
N LEU A 38 -32.79 58.70 -43.64
CA LEU A 38 -33.49 59.96 -43.37
C LEU A 38 -35.04 59.94 -43.43
N THR A 39 -35.69 60.73 -42.56
CA THR A 39 -36.60 61.86 -42.91
C THR A 39 -36.97 62.67 -41.65
N SER A 40 -36.73 64.00 -41.70
CA SER A 40 -37.38 65.04 -40.87
C SER A 40 -38.72 65.47 -41.54
N PRO A 41 -39.51 66.46 -41.07
CA PRO A 41 -39.57 67.20 -39.79
C PRO A 41 -41.03 67.29 -39.21
N ASP A 42 -41.26 67.96 -38.07
CA ASP A 42 -42.16 69.14 -37.91
C ASP A 42 -42.52 69.45 -36.42
N SER A 43 -42.55 70.75 -36.10
CA SER A 43 -43.27 71.46 -35.02
C SER A 43 -42.66 71.66 -33.61
N SER A 44 -42.30 72.94 -33.37
CA SER A 44 -41.85 73.69 -32.17
C SER A 44 -43.00 74.08 -31.20
N PRO A 45 -42.83 74.95 -30.16
CA PRO A 45 -41.67 75.32 -29.30
C PRO A 45 -42.02 75.21 -27.77
N PRO A 46 -41.10 75.55 -26.83
CA PRO A 46 -41.28 76.87 -26.18
C PRO A 46 -39.97 77.63 -25.92
N ASP A 47 -40.15 78.87 -25.49
CA ASP A 47 -39.24 80.00 -25.55
C ASP A 47 -37.85 79.86 -24.90
N LEU A 48 -36.86 80.40 -25.62
CA LEU A 48 -35.54 80.82 -25.14
C LEU A 48 -35.65 82.19 -24.43
N PRO A 49 -34.87 82.41 -23.37
CA PRO A 49 -34.04 83.61 -23.32
C PRO A 49 -32.67 83.29 -23.94
N GLN A 50 -32.35 84.05 -24.98
CA GLN A 50 -31.04 84.11 -25.63
C GLN A 50 -29.93 84.43 -24.61
N GLN A 51 -28.88 83.61 -24.59
CA GLN A 51 -27.51 84.07 -24.31
C GLN A 51 -26.53 83.34 -25.25
N GLN A 52 -25.85 84.12 -26.08
CA GLN A 52 -24.54 83.81 -26.67
C GLN A 52 -23.56 84.89 -26.16
N PRO A 53 -22.24 84.71 -26.29
CA PRO A 53 -21.40 83.58 -25.88
C PRO A 53 -20.15 84.10 -25.10
N PRO A 54 -19.37 83.25 -24.42
CA PRO A 54 -17.94 83.53 -24.26
C PRO A 54 -17.12 82.46 -24.96
N VAL A 55 -16.55 82.84 -26.11
CA VAL A 55 -15.66 82.03 -26.95
C VAL A 55 -14.23 81.92 -26.37
N GLU A 56 -13.95 82.43 -25.16
CA GLU A 56 -12.59 82.46 -24.60
C GLU A 56 -12.32 81.49 -23.43
N ALA A 57 -13.28 80.65 -23.03
CA ALA A 57 -13.07 79.65 -21.97
C ALA A 57 -12.79 78.21 -22.46
N HIS A 58 -12.92 77.91 -23.75
CA HIS A 58 -12.84 76.52 -24.25
C HIS A 58 -11.41 76.00 -24.53
N ALA A 59 -10.39 76.86 -24.56
CA ALA A 59 -9.00 76.43 -24.80
C ALA A 59 -8.30 75.95 -23.52
N GLN A 60 -8.61 76.54 -22.36
CA GLN A 60 -8.11 76.07 -21.06
C GLN A 60 -8.82 74.79 -20.59
N ASP A 61 -10.12 74.63 -20.89
CA ASP A 61 -10.85 73.40 -20.60
C ASP A 61 -10.38 72.20 -21.42
N LYS A 62 -9.93 72.38 -22.67
CA LYS A 62 -9.37 71.27 -23.48
C LYS A 62 -8.00 70.82 -22.99
N ALA A 63 -7.17 71.73 -22.48
CA ALA A 63 -5.89 71.38 -21.88
C ALA A 63 -6.06 70.69 -20.52
N GLN A 64 -7.02 71.13 -19.70
CA GLN A 64 -7.38 70.43 -18.46
C GLN A 64 -8.08 69.08 -18.70
N GLN A 65 -8.95 68.96 -19.70
CA GLN A 65 -9.54 67.67 -20.09
C GLN A 65 -8.51 66.72 -20.69
N GLN A 66 -7.55 67.18 -21.51
CA GLN A 66 -6.47 66.31 -22.00
C GLN A 66 -5.52 65.89 -20.87
N GLN A 67 -5.22 66.76 -19.91
CA GLN A 67 -4.35 66.42 -18.79
C GLN A 67 -5.04 65.42 -17.84
N GLN A 68 -6.33 65.59 -17.56
CA GLN A 68 -7.11 64.61 -16.78
C GLN A 68 -7.27 63.27 -17.52
N GLN A 69 -7.43 63.29 -18.85
CA GLN A 69 -7.55 62.06 -19.63
C GLN A 69 -6.22 61.29 -19.69
N GLN A 70 -5.08 61.99 -19.76
CA GLN A 70 -3.75 61.36 -19.75
C GLN A 70 -3.38 60.82 -18.37
N GLU A 71 -3.77 61.51 -17.29
CA GLU A 71 -3.62 61.03 -15.92
C GLU A 71 -4.50 59.79 -15.65
N GLN A 72 -5.74 59.79 -16.14
CA GLN A 72 -6.65 58.65 -16.00
C GLN A 72 -6.16 57.42 -16.80
N LEU A 73 -5.61 57.62 -18.00
CA LEU A 73 -4.98 56.55 -18.78
C LEU A 73 -3.74 55.98 -18.08
N GLY A 74 -2.93 56.83 -17.44
CA GLY A 74 -1.79 56.41 -16.64
C GLY A 74 -2.18 55.58 -15.41
N LEU A 75 -3.27 55.97 -14.73
CA LEU A 75 -3.81 55.23 -13.58
C LEU A 75 -4.36 53.86 -13.96
N VAL A 76 -5.05 53.74 -15.10
CA VAL A 76 -5.54 52.44 -15.61
C VAL A 76 -4.37 51.51 -15.96
N ALA A 77 -3.32 52.02 -16.61
CA ALA A 77 -2.13 51.24 -16.94
C ALA A 77 -1.36 50.78 -15.68
N ALA A 78 -1.30 51.62 -14.64
CA ALA A 78 -0.72 51.25 -13.34
C ALA A 78 -1.55 50.19 -12.62
N ALA A 79 -2.88 50.31 -12.63
CA ALA A 79 -3.79 49.32 -12.06
C ALA A 79 -3.69 47.97 -12.76
N GLN A 80 -3.57 47.94 -14.09
CA GLN A 80 -3.34 46.72 -14.86
C GLN A 80 -1.99 46.07 -14.53
N LYS A 81 -0.91 46.86 -14.42
CA LYS A 81 0.40 46.34 -13.98
C LYS A 81 0.35 45.77 -12.56
N LEU A 82 -0.32 46.45 -11.63
CA LEU A 82 -0.50 45.96 -10.26
C LEU A 82 -1.34 44.67 -10.23
N GLN A 83 -2.37 44.58 -11.07
CA GLN A 83 -3.18 43.37 -11.24
C GLN A 83 -2.36 42.21 -11.82
N GLU A 84 -1.52 42.46 -12.82
CA GLU A 84 -0.63 41.46 -13.41
C GLU A 84 0.43 40.97 -12.39
N ILE A 85 1.02 41.88 -11.62
CA ILE A 85 1.96 41.56 -10.55
C ILE A 85 1.28 40.70 -9.49
N GLY A 86 0.08 41.08 -9.02
CA GLY A 86 -0.70 40.30 -8.06
C GLY A 86 -1.06 38.90 -8.59
N HIS A 87 -1.37 38.78 -9.89
CA HIS A 87 -1.64 37.50 -10.53
C HIS A 87 -0.38 36.60 -10.59
N ARG A 88 0.78 37.15 -10.95
CA ARG A 88 2.06 36.41 -10.96
C ARG A 88 2.47 35.94 -9.57
N TYR A 89 2.32 36.77 -8.53
CA TYR A 89 2.60 36.36 -7.15
C TYR A 89 1.68 35.22 -6.69
N ASN A 90 0.40 35.25 -7.08
CA ASN A 90 -0.55 34.17 -6.77
C ASN A 90 -0.17 32.87 -7.51
N LEU A 91 0.17 32.94 -8.80
CA LEU A 91 0.64 31.79 -9.56
C LEU A 91 1.92 31.18 -8.98
N ASN A 92 2.91 32.02 -8.62
CA ASN A 92 4.13 31.55 -7.98
C ASN A 92 3.84 30.92 -6.62
N TYR A 93 2.96 31.52 -5.81
CA TYR A 93 2.54 30.95 -4.53
C TYR A 93 1.84 29.60 -4.70
N VAL A 94 0.93 29.46 -5.66
CA VAL A 94 0.28 28.17 -5.96
C VAL A 94 1.30 27.14 -6.45
N HIS A 95 2.25 27.54 -7.28
CA HIS A 95 3.33 26.67 -7.76
C HIS A 95 4.25 26.22 -6.61
N ASP A 96 4.62 27.13 -5.71
CA ASP A 96 5.44 26.81 -4.53
C ASP A 96 4.69 25.88 -3.56
N GLN A 97 3.39 26.08 -3.38
CA GLN A 97 2.53 25.20 -2.58
C GLN A 97 2.38 23.81 -3.23
N ALA A 98 2.24 23.75 -4.56
CA ALA A 98 2.21 22.48 -5.30
C ALA A 98 3.55 21.73 -5.15
N ALA A 99 4.68 22.41 -5.33
CA ALA A 99 6.01 21.82 -5.15
C ALA A 99 6.27 21.35 -3.71
N ALA A 100 5.80 22.11 -2.71
CA ALA A 100 5.88 21.70 -1.30
C ALA A 100 5.00 20.48 -0.99
N LEU A 101 3.80 20.42 -1.58
CA LEU A 101 2.92 19.27 -1.48
C LEU A 101 3.53 18.04 -2.14
N ASP A 102 4.05 18.15 -3.36
CA ASP A 102 4.72 17.06 -4.07
C ASP A 102 5.91 16.52 -3.28
N LYS A 103 6.72 17.41 -2.69
CA LYS A 103 7.82 17.03 -1.81
C LYS A 103 7.33 16.26 -0.58
N THR A 104 6.25 16.71 0.06
CA THR A 104 5.67 16.05 1.24
C THR A 104 5.12 14.67 0.87
N ILE A 105 4.42 14.55 -0.27
CA ILE A 105 3.92 13.27 -0.80
C ILE A 105 5.09 12.30 -1.04
N LEU A 106 6.18 12.79 -1.65
CA LEU A 106 7.38 12.00 -1.89
C LEU A 106 8.02 11.50 -0.59
N GLU A 107 8.11 12.34 0.44
CA GLU A 107 8.66 11.98 1.76
C GLU A 107 7.79 10.91 2.45
N VAL A 108 6.47 11.08 2.46
CA VAL A 108 5.54 10.09 3.01
C VAL A 108 5.64 8.75 2.28
N ASN A 109 5.68 8.76 0.95
CA ASN A 109 5.80 7.54 0.15
C ASN A 109 7.15 6.85 0.39
N ARG A 110 8.24 7.61 0.57
CA ARG A 110 9.56 7.05 0.91
C ARG A 110 9.57 6.38 2.28
N GLU A 111 8.96 7.01 3.29
CA GLU A 111 8.85 6.44 4.64
C GLU A 111 8.01 5.15 4.62
N GLN A 112 6.83 5.19 3.99
CA GLN A 112 5.97 4.00 3.84
C GLN A 112 6.69 2.88 3.09
N GLY A 113 7.35 3.21 1.97
CA GLY A 113 8.14 2.23 1.22
C GLY A 113 9.26 1.61 2.07
N PHE A 114 9.96 2.41 2.87
CA PHE A 114 11.01 1.91 3.75
C PHE A 114 10.48 0.95 4.84
N GLU A 115 9.30 1.24 5.39
CA GLU A 115 8.63 0.36 6.37
C GLU A 115 8.30 -1.01 5.75
N PHE A 116 7.66 -1.04 4.58
CA PHE A 116 7.36 -2.31 3.88
C PHE A 116 8.62 -3.07 3.48
N PHE A 117 9.69 -2.37 3.06
CA PHE A 117 10.98 -3.01 2.79
C PHE A 117 11.55 -3.70 4.05
N CYS A 118 11.57 -3.01 5.19
CA CYS A 118 12.04 -3.57 6.44
C CYS A 118 11.22 -4.80 6.85
N GLN A 119 9.88 -4.72 6.77
CA GLN A 119 8.99 -5.84 7.09
C GLN A 119 9.21 -7.02 6.14
N SER A 120 9.36 -6.76 4.85
CA SER A 120 9.64 -7.78 3.83
C SER A 120 10.98 -8.48 4.10
N ALA A 121 12.02 -7.74 4.48
CA ALA A 121 13.32 -8.30 4.83
C ALA A 121 13.27 -9.21 6.07
N LEU A 122 12.50 -8.81 7.10
CA LEU A 122 12.26 -9.62 8.30
C LEU A 122 11.51 -10.92 7.96
N ASN A 123 10.41 -10.82 7.21
CA ASN A 123 9.62 -11.98 6.80
C ASN A 123 10.45 -12.95 5.93
N TYR A 124 11.35 -12.43 5.08
CA TYR A 124 12.28 -13.26 4.31
C TYR A 124 13.26 -14.02 5.21
N ALA A 125 13.84 -13.36 6.21
CA ALA A 125 14.77 -13.99 7.15
C ALA A 125 14.07 -15.10 7.95
N GLU A 126 12.86 -14.84 8.45
CA GLU A 126 12.01 -15.82 9.14
C GLU A 126 11.66 -17.01 8.22
N THR A 127 11.24 -16.73 6.98
CA THR A 127 10.96 -17.76 5.97
C THR A 127 12.18 -18.66 5.74
N LYS A 128 13.38 -18.06 5.62
CA LYS A 128 14.61 -18.82 5.41
C LYS A 128 14.91 -19.74 6.59
N GLN A 129 14.88 -19.22 7.82
CA GLN A 129 15.10 -20.01 9.03
C GLN A 129 14.12 -21.18 9.10
N MET A 130 12.84 -20.93 8.87
CA MET A 130 11.81 -21.98 8.90
C MET A 130 12.00 -23.04 7.81
N ARG A 131 12.50 -22.67 6.62
CA ARG A 131 12.82 -23.65 5.57
C ARG A 131 13.96 -24.57 6.01
N ASP A 132 14.97 -24.02 6.67
CA ASP A 132 16.10 -24.78 7.19
C ASP A 132 15.63 -25.76 8.29
N GLU A 133 14.80 -25.30 9.21
CA GLU A 133 14.19 -26.13 10.27
C GLU A 133 13.31 -27.25 9.68
N TYR A 134 12.43 -26.92 8.73
CA TYR A 134 11.61 -27.91 8.02
C TYR A 134 12.47 -28.97 7.31
N GLN A 135 13.56 -28.56 6.66
CA GLN A 135 14.46 -29.49 5.98
C GLN A 135 15.19 -30.41 6.97
N GLN A 136 15.59 -29.88 8.14
CA GLN A 136 16.17 -30.70 9.21
C GLN A 136 15.17 -31.73 9.76
N LEU A 137 13.93 -31.32 10.02
CA LEU A 137 12.86 -32.22 10.46
C LEU A 137 12.59 -33.33 9.44
N LYS A 138 12.53 -32.98 8.15
CA LYS A 138 12.37 -33.94 7.05
C LYS A 138 13.52 -34.95 6.98
N ASN A 139 14.76 -34.49 7.17
CA ASN A 139 15.93 -35.37 7.21
C ASN A 139 15.91 -36.29 8.43
N SER A 140 15.49 -35.79 9.59
CA SER A 140 15.33 -36.60 10.81
C SER A 140 14.23 -37.65 10.65
N ALA A 141 13.08 -37.30 10.05
CA ALA A 141 12.01 -38.25 9.76
C ALA A 141 12.46 -39.35 8.79
N LYS A 142 13.28 -39.00 7.79
CA LYS A 142 13.86 -39.97 6.85
C LYS A 142 14.82 -40.94 7.54
N ARG A 143 15.68 -40.45 8.44
CA ARG A 143 16.60 -41.28 9.23
C ARG A 143 15.82 -42.24 10.15
N ALA A 144 14.88 -41.72 10.93
CA ALA A 144 14.04 -42.56 11.80
C ALA A 144 13.27 -43.63 11.01
N GLY A 145 12.81 -43.32 9.78
CA GLY A 145 12.20 -44.29 8.88
C GLY A 145 13.15 -45.41 8.43
N SER A 146 14.41 -45.08 8.14
CA SER A 146 15.45 -46.07 7.84
C SER A 146 15.74 -46.97 9.03
N ASP A 147 15.87 -46.38 10.22
CA ASP A 147 16.14 -47.12 11.46
C ASP A 147 14.96 -48.04 11.83
N LEU A 148 13.73 -47.60 11.57
CA LEU A 148 12.53 -48.41 11.75
C LEU A 148 12.55 -49.63 10.80
N GLN A 149 12.90 -49.41 9.54
CA GLN A 149 13.01 -50.49 8.56
C GLN A 149 14.08 -51.51 8.96
N GLU A 150 15.24 -51.04 9.43
CA GLU A 150 16.30 -51.90 9.95
C GLU A 150 15.82 -52.72 11.15
N ALA A 151 15.18 -52.08 12.13
CA ALA A 151 14.66 -52.76 13.32
C ALA A 151 13.61 -53.83 12.95
N VAL A 152 12.72 -53.56 12.00
CA VAL A 152 11.74 -54.55 11.51
C VAL A 152 12.43 -55.74 10.84
N VAL A 153 13.47 -55.50 10.04
CA VAL A 153 14.24 -56.58 9.38
C VAL A 153 14.96 -57.43 10.43
N GLN A 154 15.60 -56.83 11.41
CA GLN A 154 16.24 -57.54 12.53
C GLN A 154 15.24 -58.39 13.31
N SER A 155 14.06 -57.84 13.64
CA SER A 155 12.99 -58.58 14.31
C SER A 155 12.58 -59.83 13.52
N ARG A 156 12.44 -59.71 12.18
CA ARG A 156 12.12 -60.85 11.31
C ARG A 156 13.24 -61.89 11.29
N GLN A 157 14.51 -61.47 11.28
CA GLN A 157 15.65 -62.39 11.30
C GLN A 157 15.71 -63.17 12.62
N TYR A 158 15.52 -62.50 13.77
CA TYR A 158 15.48 -63.18 15.07
C TYR A 158 14.33 -64.17 15.18
N LYS A 159 13.14 -63.83 14.64
CA LYS A 159 12.00 -64.76 14.58
C LYS A 159 12.32 -66.02 13.75
N LYS A 160 12.90 -65.86 12.56
CA LYS A 160 13.32 -67.00 11.73
C LYS A 160 14.39 -67.86 12.41
N ALA A 161 15.34 -67.23 13.11
CA ALA A 161 16.34 -67.95 13.89
C ALA A 161 15.69 -68.76 15.02
N LEU A 162 14.71 -68.18 15.71
CA LEU A 162 13.95 -68.87 16.77
C LEU A 162 13.13 -70.04 16.22
N GLU A 163 12.46 -69.86 15.08
CA GLU A 163 11.74 -70.94 14.37
C GLU A 163 12.68 -72.08 13.98
N SER A 164 13.85 -71.75 13.42
CA SER A 164 14.87 -72.75 13.05
C SER A 164 15.39 -73.51 14.26
N LEU A 165 15.62 -72.81 15.38
CA LEU A 165 16.05 -73.39 16.65
C LEU A 165 14.97 -74.30 17.29
N ASN A 166 13.69 -74.00 17.07
CA ASN A 166 12.59 -74.86 17.50
C ASN A 166 12.49 -76.15 16.67
N LEU A 167 12.82 -76.07 15.37
CA LEU A 167 12.84 -77.24 14.48
C LEU A 167 14.07 -78.14 14.68
N SER A 168 15.16 -77.63 15.27
CA SER A 168 16.39 -78.40 15.49
C SER A 168 16.35 -79.32 16.72
N VAL A 169 15.26 -79.34 17.48
CA VAL A 169 15.13 -80.20 18.67
C VAL A 169 14.88 -81.64 18.22
N SER A 170 15.85 -82.53 18.45
CA SER A 170 15.72 -83.97 18.18
C SER A 170 15.23 -84.72 19.43
N PRO A 171 14.42 -85.80 19.30
CA PRO A 171 14.08 -86.66 20.43
C PRO A 171 15.30 -87.32 21.10
N ASP A 172 16.44 -87.42 20.39
CA ASP A 172 17.69 -87.99 20.92
C ASP A 172 18.60 -86.94 21.58
N SER A 173 18.16 -85.68 21.68
CA SER A 173 18.97 -84.59 22.25
C SER A 173 19.26 -84.87 23.73
N THR A 174 20.52 -84.69 24.13
CA THR A 174 20.92 -84.83 25.53
C THR A 174 20.35 -83.68 26.38
N THR A 175 20.25 -83.90 27.69
CA THR A 175 19.80 -82.87 28.64
C THR A 175 20.64 -81.59 28.57
N GLU A 176 21.94 -81.71 28.31
CA GLU A 176 22.84 -80.56 28.18
C GLU A 176 22.58 -79.78 26.87
N GLU A 177 22.33 -80.47 25.75
CA GLU A 177 21.94 -79.83 24.48
C GLU A 177 20.60 -79.10 24.61
N LEU A 178 19.61 -79.71 25.30
CA LEU A 178 18.32 -79.07 25.57
C LEU A 178 18.48 -77.80 26.42
N ALA A 179 19.31 -77.85 27.47
CA ALA A 179 19.59 -76.67 28.29
C ALA A 179 20.26 -75.53 27.50
N GLN A 180 21.21 -75.86 26.62
CA GLN A 180 21.84 -74.87 25.74
C GLN A 180 20.86 -74.27 24.72
N LEU A 181 19.95 -75.09 24.17
CA LEU A 181 18.90 -74.62 23.27
C LEU A 181 17.95 -73.66 23.99
N ASP A 182 17.56 -73.95 25.22
CA ASP A 182 16.69 -73.06 25.99
C ASP A 182 17.32 -71.71 26.29
N VAL A 183 18.62 -71.68 26.64
CA VAL A 183 19.36 -70.41 26.81
C VAL A 183 19.38 -69.61 25.50
N ARG A 184 19.63 -70.25 24.36
CA ARG A 184 19.62 -69.57 23.05
C ARG A 184 18.22 -69.08 22.66
N LYS A 185 17.16 -69.85 22.96
CA LYS A 185 15.77 -69.42 22.75
C LYS A 185 15.44 -68.20 23.58
N SER A 186 15.84 -68.20 24.86
CA SER A 186 15.64 -67.07 25.76
C SER A 186 16.34 -65.80 25.25
N ASP A 187 17.61 -65.91 24.81
CA ASP A 187 18.33 -64.77 24.21
C ASP A 187 17.63 -64.23 22.95
N LEU A 188 17.20 -65.11 22.05
CA LEU A 188 16.47 -64.70 20.84
C LEU A 188 15.13 -64.05 21.17
N LEU A 189 14.38 -64.55 22.16
CA LEU A 189 13.13 -63.95 22.62
C LEU A 189 13.36 -62.55 23.22
N GLN A 190 14.43 -62.38 23.98
CA GLN A 190 14.81 -61.07 24.50
C GLN A 190 15.14 -60.10 23.36
N ARG A 191 15.97 -60.51 22.39
CA ARG A 191 16.29 -59.67 21.22
C ARG A 191 15.07 -59.32 20.38
N ILE A 192 14.10 -60.23 20.24
CA ILE A 192 12.82 -59.96 19.57
C ILE A 192 12.05 -58.88 20.33
N THR A 193 11.99 -58.99 21.65
CA THR A 193 11.31 -58.02 22.53
C THR A 193 11.95 -56.64 22.43
N ASP A 194 13.28 -56.57 22.53
CA ASP A 194 14.04 -55.31 22.42
C ASP A 194 13.82 -54.66 21.03
N SER A 195 13.84 -55.48 19.98
CA SER A 195 13.60 -55.04 18.60
C SER A 195 12.16 -54.52 18.40
N GLN A 196 11.17 -55.18 19.01
CA GLN A 196 9.77 -54.74 18.99
C GLN A 196 9.58 -53.41 19.72
N GLN A 197 10.22 -53.25 20.89
CA GLN A 197 10.20 -52.01 21.64
C GLN A 197 10.83 -50.86 20.83
N ARG A 198 11.98 -51.10 20.19
CA ARG A 198 12.63 -50.13 19.29
C ARG A 198 11.71 -49.74 18.12
N VAL A 199 11.02 -50.69 17.51
CA VAL A 199 10.03 -50.44 16.44
C VAL A 199 8.90 -49.53 16.93
N GLU A 200 8.37 -49.78 18.13
CA GLU A 200 7.31 -48.96 18.71
C GLU A 200 7.78 -47.53 18.98
N THR A 201 8.94 -47.35 19.61
CA THR A 201 9.54 -46.04 19.89
C THR A 201 9.75 -45.24 18.59
N LEU A 202 10.39 -45.85 17.58
CA LEU A 202 10.63 -45.19 16.29
C LEU A 202 9.32 -44.86 15.56
N SER A 203 8.29 -45.71 15.68
CA SER A 203 6.97 -45.44 15.09
C SER A 203 6.25 -44.26 15.74
N VAL A 204 6.42 -44.05 17.05
CA VAL A 204 5.93 -42.85 17.75
C VAL A 204 6.72 -41.62 17.31
N GLU A 205 8.04 -41.72 17.26
CA GLU A 205 8.91 -40.63 16.84
C GLU A 205 8.63 -40.15 15.41
N ILE A 206 8.48 -41.07 14.45
CA ILE A 206 8.12 -40.74 13.07
C ILE A 206 6.76 -40.03 13.01
N ARG A 207 5.78 -40.48 13.79
CA ARG A 207 4.46 -39.80 13.85
C ARG A 207 4.58 -38.38 14.41
N ARG A 208 5.41 -38.16 15.42
CA ARG A 208 5.70 -36.83 15.96
C ARG A 208 6.35 -35.94 14.91
N LEU A 209 7.44 -36.40 14.29
CA LEU A 209 8.19 -35.67 13.27
C LEU A 209 7.32 -35.30 12.06
N LYS A 210 6.38 -36.17 11.65
CA LYS A 210 5.43 -35.87 10.57
C LYS A 210 4.51 -34.70 10.91
N ARG A 211 3.93 -34.67 12.11
CA ARG A 211 3.09 -33.54 12.56
C ARG A 211 3.88 -32.25 12.66
N GLU A 212 5.12 -32.32 13.15
CA GLU A 212 6.02 -31.16 13.19
C GLU A 212 6.33 -30.66 11.77
N CYS A 213 6.58 -31.54 10.81
CA CYS A 213 6.76 -31.16 9.40
C CYS A 213 5.51 -30.48 8.83
N GLU A 214 4.31 -31.04 9.07
CA GLU A 214 3.04 -30.46 8.60
C GLU A 214 2.82 -29.06 9.17
N TYR A 215 3.07 -28.88 10.47
CA TYR A 215 2.99 -27.58 11.12
C TYR A 215 3.94 -26.56 10.48
N HIS A 216 5.22 -26.89 10.32
CA HIS A 216 6.21 -25.98 9.71
C HIS A 216 5.88 -25.68 8.25
N GLN A 217 5.33 -26.66 7.51
CA GLN A 217 4.91 -26.45 6.12
C GLN A 217 3.76 -25.43 6.03
N LEU A 218 2.75 -25.55 6.89
CA LEU A 218 1.64 -24.59 6.93
C LEU A 218 2.13 -23.20 7.36
N HIS A 219 3.03 -23.14 8.34
CA HIS A 219 3.57 -21.88 8.83
C HIS A 219 4.40 -21.18 7.74
N LEU A 220 5.24 -21.93 7.02
CA LEU A 220 5.98 -21.45 5.86
C LEU A 220 5.08 -20.84 4.79
N GLN A 221 4.00 -21.53 4.40
CA GLN A 221 3.05 -21.00 3.42
C GLN A 221 2.44 -19.66 3.86
N LYS A 222 2.12 -19.53 5.15
CA LYS A 222 1.59 -18.28 5.71
C LYS A 222 2.61 -17.14 5.64
N VAL A 223 3.83 -17.38 6.11
CA VAL A 223 4.88 -16.34 6.15
C VAL A 223 5.35 -15.98 4.73
N GLU A 224 5.44 -16.95 3.81
CA GLU A 224 5.73 -16.68 2.39
C GLU A 224 4.66 -15.82 1.73
N HIS A 225 3.38 -16.03 2.07
CA HIS A 225 2.30 -15.22 1.56
C HIS A 225 2.40 -13.77 2.06
N LEU A 226 2.62 -13.56 3.37
CA LEU A 226 2.81 -12.23 3.95
C LEU A 226 4.00 -11.51 3.34
N TRP A 227 5.13 -12.22 3.23
CA TRP A 227 6.33 -11.69 2.59
C TRP A 227 6.08 -11.18 1.17
N ARG A 228 5.42 -12.00 0.32
CA ARG A 228 5.10 -11.61 -1.06
C ARG A 228 4.19 -10.41 -1.11
N HIS A 229 3.13 -10.39 -0.29
CA HIS A 229 2.21 -9.27 -0.22
C HIS A 229 2.91 -7.96 0.15
N ASP A 230 3.73 -7.99 1.20
CA ASP A 230 4.47 -6.80 1.67
C ASP A 230 5.51 -6.35 0.63
N PHE A 231 6.15 -7.30 -0.05
CA PHE A 231 7.07 -7.03 -1.15
C PHE A 231 6.37 -6.36 -2.34
N ASP A 232 5.23 -6.89 -2.78
CA ASP A 232 4.45 -6.33 -3.89
C ASP A 232 3.95 -4.91 -3.54
N THR A 233 3.55 -4.69 -2.29
CA THR A 233 3.13 -3.37 -1.79
C THR A 233 4.29 -2.38 -1.81
N TRP A 234 5.45 -2.78 -1.30
CA TRP A 234 6.67 -1.97 -1.37
C TRP A 234 7.02 -1.59 -2.82
N TRP A 235 7.01 -2.57 -3.73
CA TRP A 235 7.36 -2.34 -5.12
C TRP A 235 6.41 -1.37 -5.82
N SER A 236 5.10 -1.49 -5.55
CA SER A 236 4.08 -0.56 -6.04
C SER A 236 4.35 0.90 -5.61
N ILE A 237 4.79 1.11 -4.36
CA ILE A 237 5.16 2.44 -3.85
C ILE A 237 6.41 2.97 -4.58
N VAL A 238 7.42 2.12 -4.80
CA VAL A 238 8.63 2.48 -5.56
C VAL A 238 8.26 2.89 -6.99
N ASP A 239 7.39 2.12 -7.65
CA ASP A 239 6.92 2.43 -9.01
C ASP A 239 6.15 3.76 -9.03
N MET A 240 5.30 4.04 -8.05
CA MET A 240 4.61 5.33 -7.94
C MET A 240 5.60 6.50 -7.79
N ILE A 241 6.62 6.37 -6.94
CA ILE A 241 7.67 7.39 -6.75
C ILE A 241 8.48 7.61 -8.03
N ALA A 242 8.78 6.54 -8.79
CA ALA A 242 9.56 6.64 -10.01
C ALA A 242 8.79 7.33 -11.16
N ASN A 243 7.46 7.30 -11.12
CA ASN A 243 6.58 7.84 -12.17
C ASN A 243 5.91 9.18 -11.80
N SER A 244 6.17 9.72 -10.60
CA SER A 244 5.76 11.06 -10.14
C SER A 244 6.85 12.09 -10.39
#